data_AF-A0A529GCB6-F1
#
_entry.id   AF-A0A529GCB6-F1
#
_cell.length_a   1.000
_cell.length_b   1.000
_cell.length_c   1.000
_cell.angle_alpha   90.00
_cell.angle_beta   90.00
_cell.angle_gamma   90.00
#
_symmetry.space_group_name_H-M   'P 1'
#
loop_
_entity.id
_entity.type
_entity.pdbx_description
1 polymer ?
#
loop_
_entity_poly.entity_id
_entity_poly.type
_entity_poly.pdbx_seq_one_letter_code
_entity_poly.pdbx_strand_id
1 'polypeptide(L)'
;MDILTLRDFFLTGKLIHKPPAPRTYTFDAFKFNADDREQLIRALSSNSGVAHARPTTSGFAFSLRSAMGVDEGGNEDSSVDGQEIQRTSSRPYSADTVFGHWVPKKYARLISQQVHDATEKRFARLTAFATALNAPEGLEMARSQFERHVVDMKAFLSRNNIGAMPIADQEGAFRRFLTSRHAMLADRVSREREARSITTEQMPDIWNDDRAVNAFECSFFDDLDYRAGLTGSGRGRIVKSMEGVMGAPLPDSPEEIKAAFEKHLAVKAWTDGDWAD
;
A
#
# COMPACT_ATOMS: atom_id res chain seq x y z
N MET A 1 -24.12 19.80 12.40
CA MET A 1 -24.45 19.96 10.97
C MET A 1 -25.28 18.75 10.64
N ASP A 2 -26.51 18.98 10.22
CA ASP A 2 -27.44 17.90 9.92
C ASP A 2 -27.14 17.41 8.52
N ILE A 3 -26.86 16.11 8.38
CA ILE A 3 -26.53 15.49 7.11
C ILE A 3 -27.85 15.04 6.47
N LEU A 4 -28.38 15.87 5.56
CA LEU A 4 -29.69 15.66 4.93
C LEU A 4 -29.59 15.30 3.44
N THR A 5 -28.40 15.38 2.85
CA THR A 5 -28.15 15.07 1.44
C THR A 5 -26.97 14.12 1.28
N LEU A 6 -26.89 13.42 0.15
CA LEU A 6 -25.72 12.60 -0.20
C LEU A 6 -24.44 13.44 -0.24
N ARG A 7 -24.52 14.65 -0.79
CA ARG A 7 -23.41 15.60 -0.81
C ARG A 7 -22.88 15.85 0.61
N ASP A 8 -23.76 16.22 1.54
CA ASP A 8 -23.36 16.50 2.92
C ASP A 8 -22.76 15.26 3.57
N PHE A 9 -23.35 14.09 3.30
CA PHE A 9 -22.88 12.81 3.81
C PHE A 9 -21.45 12.53 3.35
N PHE A 10 -21.18 12.62 2.06
CA PHE A 10 -19.85 12.35 1.52
C PHE A 10 -18.80 13.37 1.96
N LEU A 11 -19.18 14.65 2.08
CA LEU A 11 -18.30 15.72 2.58
C LEU A 11 -17.93 15.56 4.06
N THR A 12 -18.67 14.76 4.84
CA THR A 12 -18.26 14.43 6.21
C THR A 12 -17.11 13.43 6.26
N GLY A 13 -16.95 12.63 5.22
CA GLY A 13 -15.92 11.60 5.14
C GLY A 13 -14.56 12.14 4.68
N LYS A 14 -13.60 11.23 4.64
CA LYS A 14 -12.23 11.45 4.18
C LYS A 14 -11.87 10.42 3.13
N LEU A 15 -10.97 10.81 2.24
CA LEU A 15 -10.35 9.88 1.32
C LEU A 15 -9.04 9.36 1.92
N ILE A 16 -8.86 8.05 1.84
CA ILE A 16 -7.66 7.35 2.26
C ILE A 16 -7.07 6.67 1.04
N HIS A 17 -5.79 6.91 0.79
CA HIS A 17 -5.07 6.22 -0.27
C HIS A 17 -3.66 5.83 0.18
N LYS A 18 -3.18 4.70 -0.33
CA LYS A 18 -1.80 4.28 -0.17
C LYS A 18 -0.96 5.04 -1.21
N PRO A 19 0.09 5.79 -0.81
CA PRO A 19 1.03 6.28 -1.80
C PRO A 19 1.65 5.08 -2.55
N PRO A 20 2.01 5.22 -3.83
CA PRO A 20 2.80 4.19 -4.50
C PRO A 20 3.99 3.83 -3.62
N ALA A 21 4.25 2.54 -3.41
CA ALA A 21 5.43 2.08 -2.69
C ALA A 21 6.58 1.94 -3.70
N PRO A 22 7.46 2.95 -3.85
CA PRO A 22 8.63 2.79 -4.69
C PRO A 22 9.52 1.68 -4.15
N ARG A 23 10.12 0.88 -5.05
CA ARG A 23 11.19 -0.09 -4.71
C ARG A 23 12.50 0.64 -4.38
N THR A 24 12.46 1.57 -3.43
CA THR A 24 13.51 2.55 -3.19
C THR A 24 14.82 1.87 -2.80
N TYR A 25 14.79 0.78 -2.06
CA TYR A 25 15.99 0.12 -1.52
C TYR A 25 16.39 -1.15 -2.26
N THR A 26 15.90 -1.30 -3.48
CA THR A 26 16.12 -2.48 -4.32
C THR A 26 16.94 -2.08 -5.54
N PHE A 27 17.90 -2.92 -5.92
CA PHE A 27 18.76 -2.69 -7.08
C PHE A 27 18.77 -3.90 -8.01
N ASP A 28 18.36 -3.69 -9.26
CA ASP A 28 18.34 -4.70 -10.31
C ASP A 28 19.70 -4.77 -11.01
N ALA A 29 20.51 -5.76 -10.63
CA ALA A 29 21.86 -5.92 -11.17
C ALA A 29 21.88 -6.68 -12.51
N PHE A 30 20.77 -7.33 -12.88
CA PHE A 30 20.63 -8.20 -14.05
C PHE A 30 19.36 -7.86 -14.83
N LYS A 31 19.41 -8.08 -16.14
CA LYS A 31 18.25 -7.97 -17.03
C LYS A 31 17.68 -9.36 -17.29
N PHE A 32 16.42 -9.52 -16.93
CA PHE A 32 15.66 -10.74 -17.18
C PHE A 32 14.59 -10.48 -18.23
N ASN A 33 14.58 -11.27 -19.31
CA ASN A 33 13.47 -11.32 -20.24
C ASN A 33 12.30 -12.15 -19.65
N ALA A 34 11.21 -12.33 -20.41
CA ALA A 34 10.04 -13.08 -19.93
C ALA A 34 10.38 -14.55 -19.63
N ASP A 35 11.13 -15.20 -20.53
CA ASP A 35 11.51 -16.61 -20.40
C ASP A 35 12.45 -16.82 -19.20
N ASP A 36 13.42 -15.93 -18.99
CA ASP A 36 14.31 -15.96 -17.83
C ASP A 36 13.50 -15.85 -16.52
N ARG A 37 12.47 -14.98 -16.49
CA ARG A 37 11.60 -14.80 -15.32
C ARG A 37 10.80 -16.06 -15.01
N GLU A 38 10.27 -16.73 -16.03
CA GLU A 38 9.59 -18.01 -15.83
C GLU A 38 10.55 -19.09 -15.29
N GLN A 39 11.76 -19.17 -15.85
CA GLN A 39 12.78 -20.11 -15.38
C GLN A 39 13.20 -19.81 -13.93
N LEU A 40 13.37 -18.54 -13.58
CA LEU A 40 13.65 -18.10 -12.22
C LEU A 40 12.53 -18.53 -11.25
N ILE A 41 11.27 -18.31 -11.61
CA ILE A 41 10.11 -18.69 -10.76
C ILE A 41 10.09 -20.21 -10.52
N ARG A 42 10.38 -21.02 -11.55
CA ARG A 42 10.43 -22.49 -11.39
C ARG A 42 11.58 -22.91 -10.48
N ALA A 43 12.76 -22.32 -10.64
CA ALA A 43 13.94 -22.61 -9.83
C ALA A 43 13.80 -22.16 -8.35
N LEU A 44 12.95 -21.16 -8.08
CA LEU A 44 12.68 -20.60 -6.75
C LEU A 44 11.90 -21.53 -5.80
N SER A 45 11.30 -22.61 -6.30
CA SER A 45 10.64 -23.62 -5.47
C SER A 45 11.60 -24.34 -4.50
N SER A 46 12.91 -24.19 -4.71
CA SER A 46 13.99 -24.64 -3.83
C SER A 46 14.86 -23.46 -3.42
N ASN A 47 15.10 -23.32 -2.10
CA ASN A 47 15.88 -22.26 -1.45
C ASN A 47 17.05 -21.75 -2.30
N SER A 48 16.97 -20.50 -2.78
CA SER A 48 17.78 -20.04 -3.90
C SER A 48 19.26 -19.80 -3.59
N GLY A 49 19.59 -19.65 -2.30
CA GLY A 49 20.96 -19.47 -1.83
C GLY A 49 21.64 -18.19 -2.32
N VAL A 50 20.89 -17.22 -2.86
CA VAL A 50 21.43 -15.93 -3.29
C VAL A 50 21.31 -14.92 -2.15
N ALA A 51 22.45 -14.40 -1.66
CA ALA A 51 22.47 -13.43 -0.57
C ALA A 51 21.65 -12.18 -0.91
N HIS A 52 20.81 -11.75 0.04
CA HIS A 52 20.03 -10.50 -0.02
C HIS A 52 19.10 -10.35 -1.23
N ALA A 53 18.81 -11.44 -1.94
CA ALA A 53 17.81 -11.45 -2.99
C ALA A 53 16.41 -11.37 -2.39
N ARG A 54 15.52 -10.59 -3.02
CA ARG A 54 14.08 -10.62 -2.73
C ARG A 54 13.34 -11.43 -3.78
N PRO A 55 12.85 -12.65 -3.45
CA PRO A 55 12.11 -13.50 -4.38
C PRO A 55 10.78 -12.88 -4.85
N THR A 56 10.14 -12.09 -3.98
CA THR A 56 8.82 -11.48 -4.20
C THR A 56 8.86 -10.26 -5.12
N THR A 57 10.02 -9.65 -5.37
CA THR A 57 10.18 -8.53 -6.30
C THR A 57 10.82 -9.03 -7.60
N SER A 58 10.01 -9.54 -8.51
CA SER A 58 10.31 -9.72 -9.95
C SER A 58 11.78 -10.08 -10.29
N GLY A 59 12.34 -11.13 -9.68
CA GLY A 59 13.62 -11.70 -10.12
C GLY A 59 14.86 -11.29 -9.32
N PHE A 60 14.84 -11.49 -7.99
CA PHE A 60 16.07 -11.54 -7.18
C PHE A 60 16.89 -10.24 -7.12
N ALA A 61 16.25 -9.10 -7.22
CA ALA A 61 16.93 -7.84 -7.02
C ALA A 61 17.61 -7.75 -5.64
N PHE A 62 18.75 -7.06 -5.58
CA PHE A 62 19.51 -6.85 -4.35
C PHE A 62 18.73 -5.95 -3.39
N SER A 63 18.51 -6.39 -2.15
CA SER A 63 17.92 -5.57 -1.07
C SER A 63 19.02 -4.91 -0.23
N LEU A 64 19.10 -3.58 -0.29
CA LEU A 64 20.01 -2.82 0.57
C LEU A 64 19.63 -2.94 2.05
N ARG A 65 18.33 -3.05 2.39
CA ARG A 65 17.89 -3.22 3.78
C ARG A 65 18.36 -4.55 4.36
N SER A 66 18.20 -5.63 3.59
CA SER A 66 18.69 -6.96 3.96
C SER A 66 20.20 -6.98 4.12
N ALA A 67 20.93 -6.36 3.18
CA ALA A 67 22.39 -6.26 3.23
C ALA A 67 22.91 -5.52 4.48
N MET A 68 22.12 -4.57 4.99
CA MET A 68 22.43 -3.80 6.18
C MET A 68 21.92 -4.44 7.48
N GLY A 69 21.40 -5.67 7.43
CA GLY A 69 20.88 -6.38 8.60
C GLY A 69 19.64 -5.73 9.23
N VAL A 70 18.97 -4.84 8.50
CA VAL A 70 17.71 -4.24 8.94
C VAL A 70 16.61 -5.22 8.57
N ASP A 71 16.07 -5.88 9.60
CA ASP A 71 15.00 -6.85 9.47
C ASP A 71 13.84 -6.26 8.66
N GLU A 72 13.45 -6.96 7.60
CA GLU A 72 12.27 -6.66 6.79
C GLU A 72 11.01 -7.16 7.50
N GLY A 73 10.98 -6.97 8.83
CA GLY A 73 9.93 -7.40 9.73
C GLY A 73 8.59 -6.82 9.32
N GLY A 74 7.88 -7.61 8.51
CA GLY A 74 6.51 -7.44 8.07
C GLY A 74 6.33 -6.65 6.78
N ASN A 75 6.25 -7.35 5.64
CA ASN A 75 5.26 -7.08 4.57
C ASN A 75 5.12 -5.63 4.06
N GLU A 76 6.17 -4.82 4.04
CA GLU A 76 6.05 -3.44 3.55
C GLU A 76 6.11 -3.34 2.01
N ASP A 77 6.65 -4.35 1.32
CA ASP A 77 6.96 -4.31 -0.12
C ASP A 77 6.34 -5.44 -0.97
N SER A 78 5.28 -6.10 -0.47
CA SER A 78 4.47 -7.04 -1.24
C SER A 78 3.68 -6.30 -2.33
N SER A 79 4.38 -5.99 -3.41
CA SER A 79 3.90 -5.33 -4.63
C SER A 79 3.61 -6.34 -5.74
N VAL A 80 3.23 -7.57 -5.36
CA VAL A 80 2.67 -8.57 -6.27
C VAL A 80 1.39 -9.08 -5.61
N ASP A 81 0.25 -8.74 -6.21
CA ASP A 81 -1.11 -9.07 -5.79
C ASP A 81 -1.52 -8.68 -4.36
N GLY A 82 -2.08 -7.47 -4.22
CA GLY A 82 -3.38 -7.22 -3.60
C GLY A 82 -3.76 -7.76 -2.20
N GLN A 83 -2.90 -8.47 -1.45
CA GLN A 83 -3.36 -9.28 -0.31
C GLN A 83 -2.84 -8.85 1.08
N GLU A 84 -1.96 -7.86 1.20
CA GLU A 84 -1.37 -7.51 2.51
C GLU A 84 -1.74 -6.12 3.06
N ILE A 85 -2.88 -5.56 2.62
CA ILE A 85 -3.65 -4.56 3.41
C ILE A 85 -4.58 -5.28 4.42
N GLN A 86 -4.14 -6.42 4.97
CA GLN A 86 -4.90 -7.15 6.00
C GLN A 86 -4.47 -6.80 7.44
N ARG A 87 -3.38 -6.05 7.66
CA ARG A 87 -2.91 -5.75 9.03
C ARG A 87 -3.05 -4.31 9.52
N THR A 88 -3.37 -3.38 8.65
CA THR A 88 -4.06 -2.11 9.01
C THR A 88 -5.40 -2.14 8.30
N SER A 89 -6.36 -2.83 8.91
CA SER A 89 -7.67 -3.16 8.37
C SER A 89 -8.54 -1.90 8.24
N SER A 90 -8.24 -1.00 7.29
CA SER A 90 -9.11 0.13 6.95
C SER A 90 -10.32 -0.33 6.15
N ARG A 91 -10.19 -1.46 5.42
CA ARG A 91 -11.21 -1.99 4.52
C ARG A 91 -12.58 -2.16 5.19
N PRO A 92 -12.71 -2.72 6.41
CA PRO A 92 -14.00 -2.80 7.09
C PRO A 92 -14.62 -1.43 7.38
N TYR A 93 -13.80 -0.38 7.47
CA TYR A 93 -14.24 0.98 7.82
C TYR A 93 -14.36 1.90 6.61
N SER A 94 -14.12 1.39 5.40
CA SER A 94 -14.06 2.18 4.17
C SER A 94 -14.92 1.60 3.06
N ALA A 95 -15.34 2.46 2.14
CA ALA A 95 -15.92 2.08 0.86
C ALA A 95 -14.92 2.35 -0.26
N ASP A 96 -14.82 1.45 -1.22
CA ASP A 96 -13.93 1.62 -2.38
C ASP A 96 -14.60 2.58 -3.38
N THR A 97 -13.87 3.56 -3.88
CA THR A 97 -14.37 4.58 -4.82
C THR A 97 -13.34 4.87 -5.91
N VAL A 98 -13.75 5.58 -6.96
CA VAL A 98 -12.82 6.04 -8.02
C VAL A 98 -11.69 6.95 -7.51
N PHE A 99 -11.82 7.54 -6.32
CA PHE A 99 -10.79 8.39 -5.69
C PHE A 99 -10.01 7.68 -4.57
N GLY A 100 -10.15 6.36 -4.44
CA GLY A 100 -9.56 5.57 -3.36
C GLY A 100 -10.60 5.19 -2.31
N HIS A 101 -10.19 5.05 -1.05
CA HIS A 101 -11.10 4.59 0.00
C HIS A 101 -11.79 5.75 0.68
N TRP A 102 -13.12 5.86 0.54
CA TRP A 102 -13.90 6.81 1.33
C TRP A 102 -14.16 6.24 2.72
N VAL A 103 -13.95 7.06 3.75
CA VAL A 103 -14.05 6.68 5.15
C VAL A 103 -14.84 7.72 5.93
N PRO A 104 -15.88 7.32 6.69
CA PRO A 104 -16.58 8.22 7.60
C PRO A 104 -15.64 8.86 8.63
N LYS A 105 -15.93 10.11 9.02
CA LYS A 105 -15.13 10.86 10.00
C LYS A 105 -14.83 10.08 11.28
N LYS A 106 -15.83 9.37 11.82
CA LYS A 106 -15.70 8.54 13.03
C LYS A 106 -14.54 7.55 12.87
N TYR A 107 -14.53 6.80 11.78
CA TYR A 107 -13.51 5.79 11.52
C TYR A 107 -12.18 6.38 11.06
N ALA A 108 -12.21 7.51 10.34
CA ALA A 108 -11.00 8.19 9.91
C ALA A 108 -10.13 8.60 11.11
N ARG A 109 -10.73 8.96 12.25
CA ARG A 109 -9.98 9.24 13.51
C ARG A 109 -9.26 8.00 14.03
N LEU A 110 -9.95 6.85 14.07
CA LEU A 110 -9.38 5.58 14.52
C LEU A 110 -8.23 5.13 13.61
N ILE A 111 -8.42 5.23 12.30
CA ILE A 111 -7.37 4.91 11.32
C ILE A 111 -6.20 5.89 11.44
N SER A 112 -6.46 7.19 11.62
CA SER A 112 -5.40 8.21 11.73
C SER A 112 -4.46 7.92 12.90
N GLN A 113 -4.98 7.47 14.05
CA GLN A 113 -4.14 7.10 15.19
C GLN A 113 -3.27 5.88 14.88
N GLN A 114 -3.85 4.83 14.29
CA GLN A 114 -3.10 3.63 13.89
C GLN A 114 -2.02 3.95 12.85
N VAL A 115 -2.34 4.82 11.89
CA VAL A 115 -1.42 5.30 10.86
C VAL A 115 -0.31 6.13 11.48
N HIS A 116 -0.61 6.98 12.44
CA HIS A 116 0.40 7.77 13.15
C HIS A 116 1.39 6.86 13.88
N ASP A 117 0.92 5.94 14.71
CA ASP A 117 1.77 5.02 15.46
C ASP A 117 2.62 4.13 14.53
N ALA A 118 2.04 3.66 13.41
CA ALA A 118 2.76 2.90 12.40
C ALA A 118 3.82 3.74 11.67
N THR A 119 3.49 5.00 11.35
CA THR A 119 4.40 5.95 10.70
C THR A 119 5.58 6.28 11.60
N GLU A 120 5.36 6.53 12.89
CA GLU A 120 6.42 6.77 13.88
C GLU A 120 7.35 5.56 14.01
N LYS A 121 6.80 4.35 14.13
CA LYS A 121 7.60 3.11 14.14
C LYS A 121 8.42 2.93 12.86
N ARG A 122 7.84 3.26 11.70
CA ARG A 122 8.53 3.17 10.41
C ARG A 122 9.60 4.25 10.28
N PHE A 123 9.34 5.46 10.74
CA PHE A 123 10.30 6.55 10.77
C PHE A 123 11.50 6.23 11.69
N ALA A 124 11.25 5.67 12.88
CA ALA A 124 12.31 5.22 13.78
C ALA A 124 13.19 4.13 13.13
N ARG A 125 12.57 3.13 12.49
CA ARG A 125 13.29 2.09 11.73
C ARG A 125 14.11 2.67 10.56
N LEU A 126 13.53 3.58 9.79
CA LEU A 126 14.21 4.29 8.70
C LEU A 126 15.39 5.13 9.21
N THR A 127 15.25 5.73 10.39
CA THR A 127 16.30 6.52 11.02
C THR A 127 17.45 5.61 11.48
N ALA A 128 17.15 4.49 12.13
CA ALA A 128 18.17 3.51 12.51
C ALA A 128 18.91 2.96 11.27
N PHE A 129 18.18 2.64 10.20
CA PHE A 129 18.75 2.24 8.93
C PHE A 129 19.64 3.33 8.31
N ALA A 130 19.18 4.59 8.31
CA ALA A 130 19.97 5.72 7.83
C ALA A 130 21.27 5.88 8.61
N THR A 131 21.22 5.76 9.94
CA THR A 131 22.41 5.80 10.80
C THR A 131 23.38 4.68 10.46
N ALA A 132 22.89 3.44 10.30
CA ALA A 132 23.73 2.30 9.94
C ALA A 132 24.37 2.45 8.55
N LEU A 133 23.62 2.93 7.56
CA LEU A 133 24.12 3.12 6.19
C LEU A 133 25.14 4.27 6.09
N ASN A 134 24.90 5.36 6.81
CA ASN A 134 25.73 6.56 6.74
C ASN A 134 26.97 6.50 7.65
N ALA A 135 27.12 5.43 8.43
CA ALA A 135 28.38 5.15 9.12
C ALA A 135 29.49 4.84 8.09
N PRO A 136 30.76 5.18 8.37
CA PRO A 136 31.88 4.89 7.47
C PRO A 136 31.94 3.43 7.03
N GLU A 137 31.67 2.51 7.95
CA GLU A 137 31.67 1.05 7.70
C GLU A 137 30.42 0.59 6.94
N GLY A 138 29.33 1.35 7.01
CA GLY A 138 28.04 0.99 6.43
C GLY A 138 28.04 0.98 4.91
N LEU A 139 28.65 2.01 4.29
CA LEU A 139 28.78 2.08 2.84
C LEU A 139 29.66 0.96 2.27
N GLU A 140 30.78 0.67 2.94
CA GLU A 140 31.67 -0.42 2.53
C GLU A 140 31.02 -1.79 2.74
N MET A 141 30.26 -1.98 3.82
CA MET A 141 29.47 -3.19 4.03
C MET A 141 28.44 -3.37 2.91
N ALA A 142 27.70 -2.32 2.54
CA ALA A 142 26.72 -2.40 1.45
C ALA A 142 27.36 -2.79 0.11
N ARG A 143 28.55 -2.25 -0.19
CA ARG A 143 29.31 -2.60 -1.41
C ARG A 143 29.78 -4.05 -1.37
N SER A 144 30.36 -4.51 -0.27
CA SER A 144 30.81 -5.89 -0.11
C SER A 144 29.66 -6.90 -0.23
N GLN A 145 28.50 -6.61 0.37
CA GLN A 145 27.32 -7.47 0.24
C GLN A 145 26.75 -7.48 -1.18
N PHE A 146 26.83 -6.36 -1.90
CA PHE A 146 26.44 -6.31 -3.30
C PHE A 146 27.36 -7.15 -4.19
N GLU A 147 28.67 -7.08 -3.98
CA GLU A 147 29.64 -7.93 -4.70
C GLU A 147 29.35 -9.41 -4.48
N ARG A 148 29.09 -9.80 -3.21
CA ARG A 148 28.69 -11.16 -2.86
C ARG A 148 27.40 -11.57 -3.56
N HIS A 149 26.39 -10.71 -3.54
CA HIS A 149 25.12 -10.95 -4.23
C HIS A 149 25.34 -11.21 -5.74
N VAL A 150 26.18 -10.41 -6.41
CA VAL A 150 26.49 -10.59 -7.84
C VAL A 150 27.17 -11.93 -8.10
N VAL A 151 28.10 -12.35 -7.24
CA VAL A 151 28.78 -13.65 -7.34
C VAL A 151 27.77 -14.79 -7.17
N ASP A 152 26.95 -14.74 -6.11
CA ASP A 152 25.95 -15.76 -5.82
C ASP A 152 24.91 -15.84 -6.94
N MET A 153 24.50 -14.69 -7.50
CA MET A 153 23.58 -14.61 -8.61
C MET A 153 24.15 -15.26 -9.87
N LYS A 154 25.38 -14.93 -10.27
CA LYS A 154 26.03 -15.56 -11.43
C LYS A 154 26.13 -17.07 -11.28
N ALA A 155 26.46 -17.54 -10.07
CA ALA A 155 26.50 -18.96 -9.76
C ALA A 155 25.11 -19.62 -9.82
N PHE A 156 24.07 -18.92 -9.33
CA PHE A 156 22.69 -19.38 -9.43
C PHE A 156 22.19 -19.46 -10.88
N LEU A 157 22.40 -18.42 -11.68
CA LEU A 157 21.99 -18.37 -13.08
C LEU A 157 22.68 -19.47 -13.91
N SER A 158 23.99 -19.63 -13.72
CA SER A 158 24.76 -20.68 -14.40
C SER A 158 24.27 -22.09 -14.04
N ARG A 159 24.00 -22.36 -12.75
CA ARG A 159 23.51 -23.67 -12.29
C ARG A 159 22.13 -24.02 -12.86
N ASN A 160 21.30 -23.04 -13.14
CA ASN A 160 19.94 -23.22 -13.66
C ASN A 160 19.83 -22.97 -15.16
N ASN A 161 20.95 -22.77 -15.86
CA ASN A 161 21.00 -22.46 -17.30
C ASN A 161 20.13 -21.25 -17.72
N ILE A 162 20.11 -20.21 -16.89
CA ILE A 162 19.35 -18.98 -17.13
C ILE A 162 20.28 -17.97 -17.81
N GLY A 163 19.89 -17.48 -18.99
CA GLY A 163 20.71 -16.64 -19.87
C GLY A 163 20.77 -15.16 -19.51
N ALA A 164 20.39 -14.79 -18.29
CA ALA A 164 20.25 -13.40 -17.88
C ALA A 164 21.61 -12.67 -17.83
N MET A 165 21.64 -11.46 -18.37
CA MET A 165 22.86 -10.68 -18.51
C MET A 165 22.96 -9.59 -17.44
N PRO A 166 24.15 -9.35 -16.86
CA PRO A 166 24.36 -8.21 -15.99
C PRO A 166 24.13 -6.89 -16.75
N ILE A 167 23.70 -5.85 -16.04
CA ILE A 167 23.62 -4.51 -16.62
C ILE A 167 25.03 -3.96 -16.96
N ALA A 168 25.11 -3.07 -17.94
CA ALA A 168 26.35 -2.35 -18.24
C ALA A 168 26.76 -1.44 -17.07
N ASP A 169 28.06 -1.33 -16.79
CA ASP A 169 28.60 -0.53 -15.67
C ASP A 169 27.89 -0.84 -14.33
N GLN A 170 27.73 -2.11 -14.00
CA GLN A 170 27.00 -2.55 -12.81
C GLN A 170 27.54 -1.92 -11.52
N GLU A 171 28.86 -1.84 -11.36
CA GLU A 171 29.50 -1.22 -10.19
C GLU A 171 29.24 0.30 -10.14
N GLY A 172 29.43 1.02 -11.25
CA GLY A 172 29.16 2.45 -11.31
C GLY A 172 27.68 2.77 -11.09
N ALA A 173 26.77 1.95 -11.62
CA ALA A 173 25.34 2.05 -11.40
C ALA A 173 24.97 1.82 -9.92
N PHE A 174 25.55 0.80 -9.29
CA PHE A 174 25.33 0.53 -7.87
C PHE A 174 25.87 1.65 -6.99
N ARG A 175 27.05 2.20 -7.30
CA ARG A 175 27.61 3.36 -6.59
C ARG A 175 26.67 4.58 -6.66
N ARG A 176 26.14 4.89 -7.85
CA ARG A 176 25.16 5.99 -8.02
C ARG A 176 23.89 5.74 -7.21
N PHE A 177 23.39 4.50 -7.23
CA PHE A 177 22.25 4.08 -6.40
C PHE A 177 22.54 4.31 -4.90
N LEU A 178 23.68 3.83 -4.41
CA LEU A 178 24.07 3.96 -3.01
C LEU A 178 24.23 5.42 -2.57
N THR A 179 24.89 6.25 -3.38
CA THR A 179 25.01 7.70 -3.13
C THR A 179 23.65 8.39 -3.06
N SER A 180 22.72 8.04 -3.96
CA SER A 180 21.36 8.58 -3.94
C SER A 180 20.60 8.19 -2.66
N ARG A 181 20.74 6.94 -2.20
CA ARG A 181 20.08 6.48 -0.96
C ARG A 181 20.69 7.07 0.28
N HIS A 182 22.01 7.20 0.33
CA HIS A 182 22.71 7.92 1.40
C HIS A 182 22.20 9.37 1.52
N ALA A 183 22.17 10.12 0.41
CA ALA A 183 21.70 11.50 0.41
C ALA A 183 20.22 11.63 0.82
N MET A 184 19.35 10.79 0.26
CA MET A 184 17.93 10.77 0.59
C MET A 184 17.68 10.42 2.06
N LEU A 185 18.40 9.44 2.61
CA LEU A 185 18.24 9.03 4.00
C LEU A 185 18.87 10.01 4.99
N ALA A 186 19.83 10.83 4.58
CA ALA A 186 20.37 11.90 5.41
C ALA A 186 19.32 13.01 5.65
N ASP A 187 18.43 13.25 4.69
CA ASP A 187 17.35 14.23 4.81
C ASP A 187 16.17 13.71 5.65
N ARG A 188 15.83 14.44 6.72
CA ARG A 188 14.71 14.11 7.59
C ARG A 188 13.37 14.16 6.86
N VAL A 189 13.14 15.15 6.00
CA VAL A 189 11.86 15.32 5.30
C VAL A 189 11.61 14.14 4.37
N SER A 190 12.64 13.70 3.66
CA SER A 190 12.61 12.48 2.84
C SER A 190 12.30 11.24 3.66
N ARG A 191 12.92 11.06 4.85
CA ARG A 191 12.59 9.95 5.75
C ARG A 191 11.15 9.99 6.25
N GLU A 192 10.63 11.16 6.61
CA GLU A 192 9.23 11.33 7.04
C GLU A 192 8.27 10.98 5.88
N ARG A 193 8.58 11.42 4.65
CA ARG A 193 7.79 11.08 3.47
C ARG A 193 7.80 9.57 3.19
N GLU A 194 8.96 8.94 3.25
CA GLU A 194 9.10 7.48 3.06
C GLU A 194 8.44 6.67 4.18
N ALA A 195 8.37 7.21 5.40
CA ALA A 195 7.69 6.57 6.51
C ALA A 195 6.16 6.52 6.33
N ARG A 196 5.56 7.47 5.59
CA ARG A 196 4.10 7.53 5.40
C ARG A 196 3.62 6.30 4.64
N SER A 197 2.76 5.51 5.28
CA SER A 197 2.15 4.32 4.69
C SER A 197 0.79 4.60 4.06
N ILE A 198 0.11 5.64 4.53
CA ILE A 198 -1.24 6.03 4.14
C ILE A 198 -1.32 7.56 4.14
N THR A 199 -1.97 8.12 3.14
CA THR A 199 -2.37 9.52 3.09
C THR A 199 -3.87 9.63 3.36
N THR A 200 -4.26 10.64 4.13
CA THR A 200 -5.66 10.91 4.46
C THR A 200 -5.97 12.35 4.12
N GLU A 201 -6.90 12.55 3.20
CA GLU A 201 -7.32 13.86 2.71
C GLU A 201 -8.81 14.08 2.95
N GLN A 202 -9.25 15.34 2.96
CA GLN A 202 -10.67 15.65 2.93
C GLN A 202 -11.28 15.27 1.58
N MET A 203 -12.57 14.98 1.56
CA MET A 203 -13.29 14.81 0.29
C MET A 203 -13.16 16.10 -0.54
N PRO A 204 -12.64 16.04 -1.78
CA PRO A 204 -12.58 17.20 -2.66
C PRO A 204 -13.98 17.68 -3.02
N ASP A 205 -14.12 18.98 -3.27
CA ASP A 205 -15.39 19.54 -3.77
C ASP A 205 -15.54 19.23 -5.27
N ILE A 206 -16.15 18.08 -5.55
CA ILE A 206 -16.43 17.60 -6.91
C ILE A 206 -17.83 17.98 -7.41
N TRP A 207 -18.64 18.65 -6.59
CA TRP A 207 -20.09 18.78 -6.82
C TRP A 207 -20.48 19.73 -7.95
N ASN A 208 -19.51 20.38 -8.59
CA ASN A 208 -19.71 21.17 -9.81
C ASN A 208 -19.35 20.38 -11.10
N ASP A 209 -18.92 19.13 -10.99
CA ASP A 209 -18.58 18.25 -12.11
C ASP A 209 -19.46 16.98 -12.07
N ASP A 210 -20.58 17.00 -12.79
CA ASP A 210 -21.56 15.90 -12.82
C ASP A 210 -20.94 14.54 -13.16
N ARG A 211 -19.87 14.51 -13.97
CA ARG A 211 -19.19 13.25 -14.30
C ARG A 211 -18.40 12.72 -13.12
N ALA A 212 -17.68 13.59 -12.42
CA ALA A 212 -16.96 13.21 -11.21
C ALA A 212 -17.90 12.76 -10.09
N VAL A 213 -19.02 13.47 -9.90
CA VAL A 213 -20.09 13.11 -8.96
C VAL A 213 -20.64 11.72 -9.28
N ASN A 214 -21.07 11.51 -10.52
CA ASN A 214 -21.65 10.24 -10.93
C ASN A 214 -20.66 9.07 -10.77
N ALA A 215 -19.42 9.24 -11.23
CA ALA A 215 -18.40 8.20 -11.11
C ALA A 215 -18.10 7.84 -9.65
N PHE A 216 -18.01 8.85 -8.78
CA PHE A 216 -17.80 8.65 -7.35
C PHE A 216 -18.97 7.93 -6.69
N GLU A 217 -20.20 8.42 -6.87
CA GLU A 217 -21.39 7.82 -6.28
C GLU A 217 -21.60 6.38 -6.78
N CYS A 218 -21.52 6.13 -8.09
CA CYS A 218 -21.62 4.78 -8.65
C CYS A 218 -20.60 3.84 -8.01
N SER A 219 -19.32 4.22 -7.99
CA SER A 219 -18.28 3.36 -7.40
C SER A 219 -18.50 3.07 -5.91
N PHE A 220 -19.01 4.05 -5.15
CA PHE A 220 -19.34 3.87 -3.74
C PHE A 220 -20.48 2.87 -3.55
N PHE A 221 -21.59 3.02 -4.29
CA PHE A 221 -22.73 2.12 -4.17
C PHE A 221 -22.46 0.73 -4.76
N ASP A 222 -21.63 0.62 -5.79
CA ASP A 222 -21.13 -0.65 -6.33
C ASP A 222 -20.36 -1.45 -5.25
N ASP A 223 -19.49 -0.80 -4.48
CA ASP A 223 -18.76 -1.46 -3.39
C ASP A 223 -19.69 -1.87 -2.24
N LEU A 224 -20.75 -1.10 -1.96
CA LEU A 224 -21.76 -1.47 -0.97
C LEU A 224 -22.58 -2.69 -1.40
N ASP A 225 -23.05 -2.72 -2.64
CA ASP A 225 -23.79 -3.84 -3.22
C ASP A 225 -22.95 -5.13 -3.16
N TYR A 226 -21.71 -5.07 -3.65
CA TYR A 226 -20.77 -6.17 -3.58
C TYR A 226 -20.59 -6.71 -2.15
N ARG A 227 -20.42 -5.82 -1.16
CA ARG A 227 -20.23 -6.21 0.25
C ARG A 227 -21.50 -6.67 0.93
N ALA A 228 -22.66 -6.18 0.53
CA ALA A 228 -23.95 -6.63 1.01
C ALA A 228 -24.21 -8.10 0.63
N GLY A 229 -23.68 -8.56 -0.51
CA GLY A 229 -23.68 -9.97 -0.91
C GLY A 229 -22.76 -10.88 -0.10
N LEU A 230 -21.82 -10.33 0.70
CA LEU A 230 -20.87 -11.12 1.48
C LEU A 230 -21.45 -11.57 2.84
N THR A 231 -20.96 -12.70 3.35
CA THR A 231 -21.29 -13.21 4.70
C THR A 231 -20.19 -12.90 5.71
N GLY A 232 -20.56 -12.65 6.97
CA GLY A 232 -19.61 -12.55 8.10
C GLY A 232 -18.79 -11.26 8.14
N SER A 233 -17.46 -11.38 8.27
CA SER A 233 -16.54 -10.24 8.39
C SER A 233 -16.34 -9.48 7.07
N GLY A 234 -16.67 -10.09 5.93
CA GLY A 234 -16.52 -9.49 4.59
C GLY A 234 -17.43 -8.29 4.32
N ARG A 235 -18.57 -8.18 5.01
CA ARG A 235 -19.54 -7.08 4.83
C ARG A 235 -18.98 -5.69 5.20
N GLY A 236 -17.98 -5.65 6.08
CA GLY A 236 -17.49 -4.40 6.67
C GLY A 236 -18.50 -3.76 7.62
N ARG A 237 -18.12 -2.61 8.18
CA ARG A 237 -18.88 -1.82 9.16
C ARG A 237 -19.75 -0.75 8.52
N ILE A 238 -19.39 -0.26 7.33
CA ILE A 238 -20.22 0.70 6.60
C ILE A 238 -21.58 0.07 6.26
N VAL A 239 -21.58 -1.09 5.60
CA VAL A 239 -22.82 -1.83 5.27
C VAL A 239 -23.65 -2.09 6.54
N LYS A 240 -23.03 -2.62 7.60
CA LYS A 240 -23.73 -2.89 8.87
C LYS A 240 -24.36 -1.64 9.50
N SER A 241 -23.68 -0.50 9.40
CA SER A 241 -24.20 0.77 9.93
C SER A 241 -25.40 1.25 9.12
N MET A 242 -25.30 1.21 7.78
CA MET A 242 -26.40 1.62 6.90
C MET A 242 -27.63 0.74 7.09
N GLU A 243 -27.47 -0.59 7.13
CA GLU A 243 -28.59 -1.51 7.38
C GLU A 243 -29.21 -1.31 8.76
N GLY A 244 -28.38 -1.10 9.79
CA GLY A 244 -28.86 -0.84 11.15
C GLY A 244 -29.67 0.45 11.27
N VAL A 245 -29.29 1.50 10.54
CA VAL A 245 -29.95 2.81 10.56
C VAL A 245 -31.19 2.82 9.68
N MET A 246 -31.14 2.16 8.52
CA MET A 246 -32.28 2.01 7.61
C MET A 246 -33.31 0.99 8.12
N GLY A 247 -32.91 0.12 9.06
CA GLY A 247 -33.78 -0.88 9.68
C GLY A 247 -34.10 -2.07 8.77
N ALA A 248 -33.36 -2.24 7.68
CA ALA A 248 -33.55 -3.29 6.69
C ALA A 248 -32.22 -3.63 5.99
N PRO A 249 -32.09 -4.83 5.41
CA PRO A 249 -30.98 -5.14 4.50
C PRO A 249 -30.91 -4.14 3.34
N LEU A 250 -29.69 -3.91 2.84
CA LEU A 250 -29.52 -3.11 1.62
C LEU A 250 -30.20 -3.82 0.43
N PRO A 251 -30.81 -3.07 -0.51
CA PRO A 251 -31.32 -3.62 -1.78
C PRO A 251 -30.25 -4.32 -2.62
N ASP A 252 -30.68 -5.12 -3.59
CA ASP A 252 -29.82 -5.96 -4.45
C ASP A 252 -29.28 -5.23 -5.70
N SER A 253 -29.22 -3.89 -5.68
CA SER A 253 -28.59 -3.10 -6.74
C SER A 253 -28.07 -1.73 -6.26
N PRO A 254 -26.98 -1.23 -6.84
CA PRO A 254 -26.41 0.08 -6.50
C PRO A 254 -27.40 1.24 -6.59
N GLU A 255 -28.24 1.27 -7.63
CA GLU A 255 -29.23 2.33 -7.86
C GLU A 255 -30.34 2.32 -6.80
N GLU A 256 -30.80 1.14 -6.40
CA GLU A 256 -31.82 1.00 -5.36
C GLU A 256 -31.26 1.35 -3.98
N ILE A 257 -30.02 0.96 -3.68
CA ILE A 257 -29.32 1.36 -2.46
C ILE A 257 -29.25 2.88 -2.39
N LYS A 258 -28.82 3.54 -3.48
CA LYS A 258 -28.74 5.00 -3.56
C LYS A 258 -30.09 5.65 -3.29
N ALA A 259 -31.13 5.24 -4.02
CA ALA A 259 -32.47 5.82 -3.90
C ALA A 259 -33.06 5.62 -2.50
N ALA A 260 -32.87 4.44 -1.90
CA ALA A 260 -33.32 4.15 -0.54
C ALA A 260 -32.58 5.03 0.49
N PHE A 261 -31.28 5.25 0.30
CA PHE A 261 -30.48 6.07 1.19
C PHE A 261 -30.82 7.57 1.08
N GLU A 262 -31.00 8.09 -0.13
CA GLU A 262 -31.49 9.47 -0.36
C GLU A 262 -32.85 9.70 0.32
N LYS A 263 -33.78 8.75 0.16
CA LYS A 263 -35.10 8.82 0.81
C LYS A 263 -34.97 8.83 2.33
N HIS A 264 -34.03 8.07 2.89
CA HIS A 264 -33.77 8.06 4.33
C HIS A 264 -33.26 9.43 4.80
N LEU A 265 -32.22 9.97 4.15
CA LEU A 265 -31.60 11.25 4.52
C LEU A 265 -32.59 12.43 4.45
N ALA A 266 -33.56 12.38 3.53
CA ALA A 266 -34.62 13.38 3.44
C ALA A 266 -35.58 13.38 4.65
N VAL A 267 -35.65 12.28 5.42
CA VAL A 267 -36.55 12.11 6.57
C VAL A 267 -35.79 12.20 7.89
N LYS A 268 -34.58 11.65 7.95
CA LYS A 268 -33.76 11.57 9.16
C LYS A 268 -32.31 11.92 8.82
N ALA A 269 -31.80 12.96 9.50
CA ALA A 269 -30.41 13.35 9.35
C ALA A 269 -29.46 12.24 9.81
N TRP A 270 -28.40 12.00 9.05
CA TRP A 270 -27.30 11.14 9.47
C TRP A 270 -26.41 11.86 10.49
N THR A 271 -25.86 11.11 11.45
CA THR A 271 -24.98 11.63 12.51
C THR A 271 -23.76 10.73 12.71
N ASP A 272 -22.74 11.23 13.41
CA ASP A 272 -21.57 10.41 13.78
C ASP A 272 -21.95 9.20 14.66
N GLY A 273 -23.10 9.23 15.34
CA GLY A 273 -23.60 8.15 16.19
C GLY A 273 -24.23 6.98 15.42
N ASP A 274 -24.60 7.19 14.15
CA ASP A 274 -25.23 6.18 13.29
C ASP A 274 -24.21 5.15 12.76
N TRP A 275 -22.92 5.41 12.96
CA TRP A 275 -21.83 4.48 12.64
C TRP A 275 -21.63 3.46 13.78
N ALA A 276 -21.61 2.17 13.45
CA ALA A 276 -21.33 1.10 14.42
C ALA A 276 -19.94 1.24 15.06
N ASP A 277 -19.78 0.80 16.31
CA ASP A 277 -18.50 0.76 17.04
C ASP A 277 -17.61 -0.43 16.65
#